data_AF-A0A950XCM3-F1
#
_entry.id   AF-A0A950XCM3-F1
#
_cell.length_a   1.000
_cell.length_b   1.000
_cell.length_c   1.000
_cell.angle_alpha   90.00
_cell.angle_beta   90.00
_cell.angle_gamma   90.00
#
_symmetry.space_group_name_H-M   'P 1'
#
loop_
_entity.id
_entity.type
_entity.pdbx_description
1 polymer ?
#
loop_
_entity_poly.entity_id
_entity_poly.type
_entity_poly.pdbx_seq_one_letter_code
_entity_poly.pdbx_strand_id
1 'polypeptide(L)' 'RAAGMGVISMKLVGEGRFTTREDRQASMRFAFQHAGVDSVTVGYKNTAEIDEAIENLNLALA' A
#
# COMPACT_ATOMS: atom_id res chain seq x y z
N ARG A 1 12.11 -1.48 14.66
CA ARG A 1 11.92 -0.05 14.97
C ARG A 1 12.69 0.29 16.26
N ALA A 2 13.99 0.59 16.17
CA ALA A 2 14.86 0.62 17.35
C ALA A 2 15.17 2.02 17.92
N ALA A 3 14.80 3.10 17.22
CA ALA A 3 15.13 4.47 17.60
C ALA A 3 13.91 5.42 17.62
N GLY A 4 12.69 4.89 17.74
CA GLY A 4 11.46 5.69 17.61
C GLY A 4 11.23 6.24 16.19
N MET A 5 11.95 5.74 15.20
CA MET A 5 11.83 6.14 13.80
C MET A 5 10.66 5.43 13.11
N GLY A 6 9.80 6.22 12.46
CA GLY A 6 8.76 5.72 11.57
C GLY A 6 9.30 5.34 10.19
N VAL A 7 8.66 4.37 9.55
CA VAL A 7 9.02 3.85 8.23
C VAL A 7 7.92 4.19 7.23
N ILE A 8 8.25 4.99 6.22
CA ILE A 8 7.34 5.31 5.11
C ILE A 8 7.78 4.55 3.86
N SER A 9 6.88 3.77 3.28
CA SER A 9 7.13 3.07 2.02
C SER A 9 6.66 3.87 0.80
N MET A 10 7.26 3.58 -0.36
CA MET A 10 6.92 4.17 -1.64
C MET A 10 6.82 3.10 -2.73
N LYS A 11 6.14 3.43 -3.82
CA LYS A 11 6.05 2.61 -5.04
C LYS A 11 5.41 1.23 -4.81
N LEU A 12 4.38 1.14 -3.98
CA LEU A 12 3.67 -0.12 -3.71
C LEU A 12 3.13 -0.81 -4.96
N VAL A 13 2.77 -0.05 -5.99
CA VAL A 13 2.29 -0.60 -7.27
C VAL A 13 3.41 -0.86 -8.30
N GLY A 14 4.67 -0.87 -7.84
CA GLY A 14 5.83 -1.18 -8.69
C GLY A 14 6.01 -0.23 -9.87
N GLU A 15 5.67 1.06 -9.71
CA GLU A 15 5.67 2.06 -10.80
C GLU A 15 4.67 1.72 -11.93
N GLY A 16 3.55 1.10 -11.58
CA GLY A 16 2.50 0.74 -12.54
C GLY A 16 2.70 -0.64 -13.18
N ARG A 17 3.71 -1.41 -12.74
CA ARG A 17 3.89 -2.80 -13.15
C ARG A 17 2.76 -3.71 -12.66
N PHE A 18 2.11 -3.36 -11.55
CA PHE A 18 0.97 -4.11 -11.02
C PHE A 18 -0.31 -3.60 -11.67
N THR A 19 -0.74 -4.28 -12.73
CA THR A 19 -1.90 -3.91 -13.54
C THR A 19 -3.19 -4.56 -13.04
N THR A 20 -3.10 -5.73 -12.40
CA THR A 20 -4.26 -6.44 -11.82
C THR A 20 -4.57 -5.94 -10.42
N ARG A 21 -5.82 -6.10 -9.97
CA ARG A 21 -6.25 -5.70 -8.62
C ARG A 21 -5.61 -6.58 -7.57
N GLU A 22 -5.48 -7.86 -7.88
CA GLU A 22 -4.92 -8.91 -7.03
C GLU A 22 -3.45 -8.61 -6.68
N ASP A 23 -2.65 -8.18 -7.67
CA ASP A 23 -1.25 -7.78 -7.44
C ASP A 23 -1.16 -6.57 -6.49
N ARG A 24 -2.04 -5.59 -6.66
CA ARG A 24 -2.11 -4.40 -5.78
C ARG A 24 -2.48 -4.79 -4.35
N GLN A 25 -3.46 -5.68 -4.19
CA GLN A 25 -3.87 -6.19 -2.88
C GLN A 25 -2.76 -7.00 -2.21
N ALA A 26 -2.08 -7.88 -2.93
CA ALA A 26 -0.97 -8.68 -2.40
C ALA A 26 0.19 -7.78 -1.93
N SER A 27 0.52 -6.75 -2.71
CA SER A 27 1.54 -5.76 -2.34
C SER A 27 1.17 -4.99 -1.06
N MET A 28 -0.08 -4.52 -0.96
CA MET A 28 -0.56 -3.84 0.26
C MET A 28 -0.52 -4.76 1.48
N ARG A 29 -1.02 -5.99 1.38
CA ARG A 29 -0.96 -6.97 2.47
C ARG A 29 0.48 -7.20 2.92
N PHE A 30 1.41 -7.41 1.98
CA PHE A 30 2.82 -7.60 2.32
C PHE A 30 3.40 -6.38 3.04
N ALA A 31 3.13 -5.17 2.57
CA ALA A 31 3.65 -3.95 3.17
C ALA A 31 3.21 -3.79 4.63
N PHE A 32 1.91 -3.96 4.91
CA PHE A 32 1.35 -3.71 6.24
C PHE A 32 1.51 -4.91 7.20
N GLN A 33 1.47 -6.14 6.71
CA GLN A 33 1.54 -7.34 7.56
C GLN A 33 2.97 -7.87 7.76
N HIS A 34 3.90 -7.59 6.84
CA HIS A 34 5.24 -8.18 6.86
C HIS A 34 6.38 -7.17 6.82
N ALA A 35 6.27 -6.10 6.03
CA ALA A 35 7.38 -5.15 5.86
C ALA A 35 7.55 -4.17 7.05
N GLY A 36 6.57 -4.11 7.96
CA GLY A 36 6.67 -3.31 9.19
C GLY A 36 6.63 -1.80 8.96
N VAL A 37 5.98 -1.36 7.88
CA VAL A 37 5.80 0.06 7.53
C VAL A 37 4.81 0.73 8.47
N ASP A 38 4.96 2.04 8.69
CA ASP A 38 4.02 2.86 9.45
C ASP A 38 3.06 3.63 8.53
N SER A 39 3.53 3.96 7.32
CA SER A 39 2.74 4.65 6.31
C SER A 39 3.25 4.32 4.91
N VAL A 40 2.42 4.56 3.90
CA VAL A 40 2.73 4.27 2.50
C VAL A 40 2.29 5.45 1.63
N THR A 41 3.07 5.74 0.60
CA THR A 41 2.70 6.71 -0.44
C THR A 41 2.23 5.98 -1.68
N VAL A 42 1.05 6.34 -2.17
CA VAL A 42 0.44 5.77 -3.38
C VAL A 42 0.04 6.93 -4.29
N GLY A 43 0.46 6.84 -5.56
CA GLY A 43 0.08 7.79 -6.59
C GLY A 43 -1.15 7.29 -7.34
N TYR A 44 -2.09 8.19 -7.58
CA TYR A 44 -3.36 7.91 -8.24
C TYR A 44 -3.51 8.81 -9.48
N LYS A 45 -4.15 8.29 -10.51
CA LYS A 45 -4.47 9.04 -11.73
C LYS A 45 -5.79 9.78 -11.63
N ASN A 46 -6.73 9.26 -10.83
CA ASN A 46 -8.06 9.82 -10.65
C ASN A 46 -8.58 9.53 -9.23
N THR A 47 -9.68 10.16 -8.86
CA THR A 47 -10.25 10.07 -7.51
C THR A 47 -10.85 8.70 -7.20
N ALA A 48 -11.40 7.98 -8.18
CA ALA A 48 -11.99 6.66 -7.96
C ALA A 48 -10.93 5.62 -7.53
N GLU A 49 -9.68 5.77 -7.97
CA GLU A 49 -8.58 4.91 -7.51
C GLU A 49 -8.23 5.15 -6.03
N ILE A 50 -8.51 6.34 -5.48
CA ILE A 50 -8.31 6.65 -4.06
C ILE A 50 -9.31 5.84 -3.23
N ASP A 51 -10.58 5.82 -3.63
CA ASP A 51 -11.64 5.06 -2.96
C ASP A 51 -11.31 3.56 -2.97
N GLU A 52 -10.88 3.01 -4.11
CA GLU A 52 -10.44 1.60 -4.23
C GLU A 52 -9.28 1.29 -3.27
N ALA A 53 -8.32 2.19 -3.13
CA ALA A 53 -7.19 1.98 -2.25
C ALA A 53 -7.55 2.04 -0.77
N ILE A 54 -8.49 2.90 -0.36
CA ILE A 54 -9.01 2.93 1.00
C ILE A 54 -9.69 1.60 1.33
N GLU A 55 -10.52 1.08 0.44
CA GLU A 55 -11.15 -0.25 0.62
C GLU A 55 -10.11 -1.36 0.75
N ASN A 56 -9.14 -1.41 -0.16
CA ASN A 56 -8.09 -2.43 -0.14
C ASN A 56 -7.23 -2.34 1.14
N LEU A 57 -6.96 -1.13 1.63
CA LEU A 57 -6.21 -0.92 2.87
C LEU A 57 -7.01 -1.40 4.08
N ASN A 58 -8.30 -1.07 4.16
CA ASN A 58 -9.18 -1.57 5.23
C ASN A 58 -9.23 -3.11 5.24
N LEU A 59 -9.27 -3.74 4.08
CA LEU A 59 -9.22 -5.21 3.94
C LEU A 59 -7.85 -5.82 4.30
N ALA A 60 -6.76 -5.06 4.20
CA ALA A 60 -5.42 -5.53 4.54
C ALA A 60 -5.10 -5.39 6.03
N LEU A 61 -5.78 -4.46 6.72
CA LEU A 61 -5.64 -4.20 8.16
C LEU A 61 -6.66 -4.96 9.03
N ALA A 62 -7.74 -5.47 8.43
CA ALA A 62 -8.67 -6.42 9.06
C ALA A 62 -8.07 -7.84 9.13
#